data_AF-A0A428ZMP7-F1
#
_entry.id   AF-A0A428ZMP7-F1
#
_cell.length_a   1.000
_cell.length_b   1.000
_cell.length_c   1.000
_cell.angle_alpha   90.00
_cell.angle_beta   90.00
_cell.angle_gamma   90.00
#
_symmetry.space_group_name_H-M   'P 1'
#
loop_
_entity.id
_entity.type
_entity.pdbx_description
1 polymer ?
#
loop_
_entity_poly.entity_id
_entity_poly.type
_entity_poly.pdbx_seq_one_letter_code
_entity_poly.pdbx_strand_id
1 'polypeptide(L)' 'MYKRRHKVECRIGLLKQARGVATRYDKLAVRYEATVQLALIRQAL' A
#
# COMPACT_ATOMS: atom_id res chain seq x y z
N MET A 1 19.33 4.65 11.65
CA MET A 1 17.90 5.02 11.53
C MET A 1 17.40 5.01 10.07
N TYR A 2 18.09 5.65 9.13
CA TYR A 2 17.69 5.74 7.70
C TYR A 2 17.42 4.38 7.00
N LYS A 3 18.29 3.38 7.23
CA LYS A 3 18.19 2.07 6.57
C LYS A 3 16.89 1.32 6.86
N ARG A 4 16.26 1.58 8.02
CA ARG A 4 15.00 0.97 8.43
C ARG A 4 13.80 1.64 7.77
N ARG A 5 13.83 2.98 7.64
CA ARG A 5 12.79 3.77 6.95
C ARG A 5 12.74 3.46 5.46
N HIS A 6 13.90 3.30 4.83
CA HIS A 6 14.01 2.97 3.41
C HIS A 6 13.17 1.74 3.00
N LYS A 7 13.21 0.65 3.78
CA LYS A 7 12.42 -0.55 3.48
C LYS A 7 10.92 -0.29 3.51
N VAL A 8 10.46 0.53 4.46
CA VAL A 8 9.05 0.92 4.60
C VAL A 8 8.63 1.80 3.43
N GLU A 9 9.44 2.81 3.09
CA GLU A 9 9.18 3.74 2.00
C GLU A 9 9.14 3.03 0.63
N CYS A 10 10.07 2.10 0.38
CA CYS A 10 10.05 1.28 -0.82
C CYS A 10 8.78 0.43 -0.91
N ARG A 11 8.34 -0.18 0.20
CA ARG A 11 7.11 -0.98 0.22
C ARG A 11 5.88 -0.12 -0.05
N ILE A 12 5.81 1.09 0.51
CA ILE A 12 4.73 2.04 0.23
C ILE A 12 4.77 2.50 -1.24
N GLY A 13 5.94 2.73 -1.80
CA GLY A 13 6.12 3.05 -3.22
C GLY A 13 5.61 1.93 -4.13
N LEU A 14 5.89 0.67 -3.78
CA LEU A 14 5.38 -0.50 -4.50
C LEU A 14 3.84 -0.61 -4.40
N LEU A 15 3.26 -0.32 -3.23
CA LEU A 15 1.80 -0.32 -3.07
C LEU A 15 1.12 0.76 -3.93
N LYS A 16 1.76 1.91 -4.10
CA LYS A 16 1.25 2.99 -4.97
C LYS A 16 1.31 2.68 -6.48
N GLN A 17 2.02 1.63 -6.90
CA GLN A 17 1.93 1.13 -8.29
C GLN A 17 0.54 0.51 -8.57
N ALA A 18 -0.13 -0.02 -7.55
CA ALA A 18 -1.49 -0.52 -7.70
C ALA A 18 -2.46 0.66 -7.83
N ARG A 19 -3.02 0.85 -9.03
CA ARG A 19 -3.96 1.97 -9.32
C ARG A 19 -5.11 2.05 -8.31
N GLY A 20 -5.61 0.90 -7.83
CA GLY A 20 -6.66 0.83 -6.81
C GLY A 20 -6.27 1.40 -5.43
N VAL A 21 -4.99 1.36 -5.06
CA VAL A 21 -4.46 1.97 -3.82
C VAL A 21 -4.10 3.44 -4.07
N ALA A 22 -3.59 3.77 -5.26
CA ALA A 22 -3.09 5.11 -5.57
C ALA A 22 -4.20 6.16 -5.78
N THR A 23 -5.33 5.77 -6.38
CA THR A 23 -6.39 6.72 -6.73
C THR A 23 -7.56 6.71 -5.75
N ARG A 24 -7.62 5.76 -4.80
CA ARG A 24 -8.70 5.72 -3.80
C ARG A 24 -8.39 6.62 -2.61
N TYR A 25 -9.11 7.73 -2.56
CA TYR A 25 -9.42 8.42 -1.30
C TYR A 25 -10.77 7.90 -0.80
N ASP A 26 -10.75 6.71 -0.19
CA ASP A 26 -11.97 6.16 0.37
C ASP A 26 -12.37 6.96 1.63
N LYS A 27 -13.64 7.35 1.72
CA LYS A 27 -14.17 8.10 2.87
C LYS A 27 -14.16 7.25 4.15
N LEU A 28 -14.16 5.93 4.02
CA LEU A 28 -14.11 4.98 5.13
C LEU A 28 -12.72 4.33 5.22
N ALA A 29 -12.07 4.48 6.37
CA ALA A 29 -10.74 3.90 6.62
C ALA A 29 -10.71 2.38 6.37
N VAL A 30 -11.77 1.65 6.75
CA VAL A 30 -11.86 0.20 6.59
C VAL A 30 -11.74 -0.25 5.12
N ARG A 31 -12.27 0.52 4.18
CA ARG A 31 -12.21 0.19 2.75
C ARG A 31 -10.82 0.44 2.18
N TYR A 32 -10.17 1.52 2.64
CA TYR A 32 -8.79 1.78 2.29
C TYR A 32 -7.88 0.64 2.79
N GLU A 33 -8.05 0.22 4.05
CA GLU A 33 -7.27 -0.88 4.63
C GLU A 33 -7.45 -2.20 3.88
N ALA A 34 -8.70 -2.60 3.58
CA ALA A 34 -8.97 -3.82 2.81
C ALA A 34 -8.30 -3.79 1.42
N THR A 35 -8.29 -2.61 0.77
CA THR A 35 -7.64 -2.44 -0.54
C THR A 35 -6.12 -2.59 -0.44
N VAL A 36 -5.51 -2.04 0.61
CA VAL A 36 -4.07 -2.19 0.89
C VAL A 36 -3.73 -3.65 1.18
N GLN A 37 -4.53 -4.35 1.99
CA GLN A 37 -4.36 -5.77 2.28
C GLN A 37 -4.43 -6.62 1.00
N LEU A 38 -5.42 -6.36 0.15
CA LEU A 38 -5.54 -7.06 -1.13
C LEU A 38 -4.33 -6.80 -2.05
N ALA A 39 -3.85 -5.56 -2.11
CA ALA A 39 -2.65 -5.22 -2.88
C ALA A 39 -1.40 -5.91 -2.34
N LEU A 40 -1.26 -6.05 -1.02
CA LEU A 40 -0.17 -6.79 -0.38
C LEU A 40 -0.23 -8.28 -0.69
N ILE A 41 -1.41 -8.90 -0.62
CA ILE A 41 -1.61 -10.32 -0.97
C ILE A 41 -1.25 -10.55 -2.44
N ARG A 42 -1.71 -9.67 -3.33
CA ARG A 42 -1.42 -9.75 -4.77
C ARG A 42 0.07 -9.58 -5.09
N GLN A 43 0.82 -8.82 -4.31
CA GLN A 43 2.27 -8.65 -4.49
C GLN A 43 3.09 -9.79 -3.88
N ALA A 44 2.48 -10.61 -3.00
CA ALA A 44 3.14 -11.73 -2.34
C ALA A 44 2.95 -13.07 -3.05
N LEU A 45 1.94 -13.16 -3.92
CA LEU A 45 1.74 -14.23 -4.91
C LEU A 45 2.57 -13.96 -6.16
#